data_AF-A0A7C6BNL7-F1
#
_entry.id   AF-A0A7C6BNL7-F1
#
_cell.length_a   1.000
_cell.length_b   1.000
_cell.length_c   1.000
_cell.angle_alpha   90.00
_cell.angle_beta   90.00
_cell.angle_gamma   90.00
#
_symmetry.space_group_name_H-M   'P 1'
#
loop_
_entity.id
_entity.type
_entity.pdbx_description
1 polymer ?
#
loop_
_entity_poly.entity_id
_entity_poly.type
_entity_poly.pdbx_seq_one_letter_code
_entity_poly.pdbx_strand_id
1 'polypeptide(L)' 'MIILTEVQEKELQAVLPDFDELLTKDSKRDLLFELDCAIVGMLDENYNSTEESRKYQRIYDDILYNTPDDDEA' A
#
# COMPACT_ATOMS: atom_id res chain seq x y z
N MET A 1 9.14 10.67 -2.39
CA MET A 1 9.46 10.17 -1.02
C MET A 1 8.23 9.70 -0.25
N ILE A 2 8.06 8.39 -0.11
CA ILE A 2 6.94 7.73 0.61
C ILE A 2 7.01 7.94 2.13
N ILE A 3 5.90 8.34 2.77
CA ILE A 3 5.80 8.53 4.23
C ILE A 3 4.98 7.39 4.84
N LEU A 4 5.64 6.57 5.67
CA LEU A 4 5.01 5.46 6.39
C LEU A 4 5.39 5.51 7.88
N THR A 5 4.46 5.06 8.72
CA THR A 5 4.78 4.74 10.12
C THR A 5 5.47 3.38 10.21
N GLU A 6 6.26 3.15 11.26
CA GLU A 6 6.90 1.84 11.51
C GLU A 6 5.90 0.67 11.56
N VAL A 7 4.67 0.94 11.99
CA VAL A 7 3.60 -0.06 12.03
C VAL A 7 3.14 -0.39 10.61
N GLN A 8 2.87 0.62 9.78
CA GLN A 8 2.47 0.40 8.39
C GLN A 8 3.57 -0.32 7.61
N GLU A 9 4.84 0.02 7.84
CA GLU A 9 5.98 -0.63 7.20
C GLU A 9 6.02 -2.14 7.49
N LYS A 10 5.88 -2.54 8.77
CA LYS A 10 5.85 -3.96 9.16
C LYS A 10 4.65 -4.72 8.58
N GLU A 11 3.50 -4.07 8.53
CA GLU A 11 2.28 -4.67 7.97
C GLU A 11 2.44 -4.89 6.45
N LEU A 12 3.00 -3.90 5.75
CA LEU A 12 3.26 -4.01 4.32
C LEU A 12 4.35 -5.05 4.01
N GLN A 13 5.42 -5.14 4.81
CA GLN A 13 6.44 -6.20 4.67
C GLN A 13 5.86 -7.62 4.83
N ALA A 14 4.81 -7.79 5.63
CA ALA A 14 4.18 -9.10 5.82
C ALA A 14 3.33 -9.54 4.62
N VAL A 15 2.85 -8.59 3.81
CA VAL A 15 1.88 -8.83 2.73
C VAL A 15 2.49 -8.65 1.34
N LEU A 16 3.46 -7.75 1.21
CA LEU A 16 4.13 -7.43 -0.05
C LEU A 16 5.53 -8.07 -0.04
N PRO A 17 5.75 -9.17 -0.78
CA PRO A 17 7.01 -9.90 -0.75
C PRO A 17 8.21 -9.07 -1.25
N ASP A 18 7.98 -8.08 -2.11
CA ASP A 18 9.02 -7.22 -2.68
C ASP A 18 9.02 -5.80 -2.09
N PHE A 19 8.48 -5.63 -0.87
CA PHE A 19 8.30 -4.32 -0.24
C PHE A 19 9.57 -3.46 -0.16
N ASP A 20 10.69 -4.06 0.23
CA ASP A 20 11.96 -3.34 0.33
C ASP A 20 12.44 -2.83 -1.04
N GLU A 21 12.19 -3.59 -2.11
CA GLU A 21 12.49 -3.14 -3.48
C GLU A 21 11.56 -1.99 -3.91
N LEU A 22 10.29 -2.04 -3.53
CA LEU A 22 9.30 -1.01 -3.86
C LEU A 22 9.64 0.33 -3.20
N LEU A 23 10.19 0.31 -1.98
CA LEU A 23 10.67 1.53 -1.31
C LEU A 23 11.93 2.10 -1.95
N THR A 24 12.89 1.25 -2.36
CA THR A 24 14.15 1.73 -2.97
C THR A 24 14.00 2.32 -4.36
N LYS A 25 12.97 1.93 -5.10
CA LYS A 25 12.65 2.51 -6.42
C LYS A 25 11.95 3.87 -6.31
N ASP A 26 11.62 4.34 -5.09
CA ASP A 26 10.84 5.55 -4.76
C ASP A 26 9.56 5.70 -5.60
N SER A 27 9.04 4.58 -6.11
CA SER A 27 7.88 4.56 -7.00
C SER A 27 6.64 4.38 -6.16
N LYS A 28 6.11 5.49 -5.65
CA LYS A 28 4.80 5.56 -4.97
C LYS A 28 3.74 4.80 -5.77
N ARG A 29 3.77 4.93 -7.10
CA ARG A 29 2.85 4.26 -8.01
C ARG A 29 2.97 2.74 -7.96
N ASP A 30 4.17 2.18 -7.97
CA ASP A 30 4.36 0.74 -7.96
C ASP A 30 3.98 0.15 -6.60
N LEU A 31 4.29 0.85 -5.50
CA LEU A 31 3.85 0.45 -4.17
C LEU A 31 2.32 0.41 -4.07
N LEU A 32 1.65 1.47 -4.56
CA LEU A 32 0.18 1.53 -4.58
C LEU A 32 -0.42 0.42 -5.45
N PHE A 33 0.18 0.12 -6.60
CA PHE A 33 -0.30 -0.95 -7.48
C PHE A 33 -0.21 -2.34 -6.82
N GLU A 34 0.92 -2.67 -6.21
CA GLU A 34 1.09 -3.95 -5.50
C GLU A 34 0.16 -4.05 -4.29
N LEU A 35 -0.04 -2.94 -3.57
CA LEU A 35 -0.97 -2.88 -2.45
C LEU A 35 -2.43 -3.06 -2.90
N ASP A 36 -2.84 -2.46 -4.01
CA ASP A 36 -4.18 -2.66 -4.60
C ASP A 36 -4.40 -4.13 -4.98
N CYS A 37 -3.40 -4.76 -5.60
CA CYS A 37 -3.43 -6.19 -5.93
C CYS A 37 -3.60 -7.06 -4.67
N ALA A 38 -2.88 -6.73 -3.58
CA ALA A 38 -3.02 -7.42 -2.30
C ALA A 38 -4.42 -7.21 -1.68
N ILE A 39 -4.95 -5.99 -1.72
CA ILE A 39 -6.30 -5.66 -1.19
C ILE A 39 -7.37 -6.47 -1.92
N VAL A 40 -7.29 -6.58 -3.26
CA VAL A 40 -8.21 -7.39 -4.06
C VAL A 40 -8.14 -8.87 -3.65
N GLY A 41 -6.93 -9.38 -3.37
CA GLY A 41 -6.73 -10.73 -2.85
C GLY A 41 -7.32 -10.99 -1.46
N MET A 42 -7.63 -9.94 -0.70
CA MET A 42 -8.22 -10.02 0.64
C MET A 42 -9.74 -9.84 0.67
N LEU A 43 -10.38 -9.65 -0.48
CA LEU A 43 -11.84 -9.60 -0.56
C LEU A 43 -12.44 -10.99 -0.29
N ASP A 44 -13.70 -11.02 0.13
CA ASP A 44 -14.42 -12.29 0.28
C ASP A 44 -14.81 -12.89 -1.09
N GLU A 45 -15.38 -14.09 -1.08
CA GLU A 45 -15.84 -14.80 -2.29
C GLU A 45 -16.87 -14.03 -3.13
N ASN A 46 -17.52 -13.02 -2.54
CA ASN A 46 -18.51 -12.17 -3.17
C ASN A 46 -17.95 -10.78 -3.53
N TYR A 47 -16.63 -10.59 -3.47
CA TYR A 47 -15.93 -9.33 -3.69
C TYR A 47 -16.30 -8.22 -2.70
N ASN A 48 -16.81 -8.57 -1.51
CA ASN A 48 -17.04 -7.59 -0.46
C ASN A 48 -15.76 -7.32 0.32
N SER A 49 -15.67 -6.10 0.86
CA SER A 49 -14.57 -5.72 1.72
C SER A 49 -14.58 -6.52 3.02
N THR A 50 -13.44 -7.11 3.37
CA THR A 50 -13.18 -7.77 4.65
C THR A 50 -12.59 -6.77 5.65
N GLU A 51 -12.38 -7.20 6.89
CA GLU A 51 -11.65 -6.38 7.86
C GLU A 51 -10.20 -6.13 7.42
N GLU A 52 -9.54 -7.15 6.88
CA GLU A 52 -8.19 -7.04 6.32
C GLU A 52 -8.17 -6.08 5.13
N SER A 53 -9.04 -6.27 4.14
CA SER A 53 -9.00 -5.41 2.95
C SER A 53 -9.26 -3.94 3.30
N ARG A 54 -10.15 -3.65 4.26
CA ARG A 54 -10.36 -2.29 4.79
C ARG A 54 -9.16 -1.73 5.54
N LYS A 55 -8.42 -2.57 6.27
CA LYS A 55 -7.21 -2.15 6.98
C LYS A 55 -6.16 -1.67 5.96
N TYR A 56 -5.89 -2.46 4.93
CA TYR A 56 -4.90 -2.12 3.91
C TYR A 56 -5.38 -0.99 2.98
N GLN A 57 -6.68 -0.87 2.72
CA GLN A 57 -7.24 0.29 2.01
C GLN A 57 -6.91 1.60 2.72
N ARG A 58 -6.97 1.66 4.06
CA ARG A 58 -6.60 2.87 4.80
C ARG A 58 -5.12 3.21 4.63
N ILE A 59 -4.25 2.21 4.62
CA ILE A 59 -2.81 2.41 4.38
C ILE A 59 -2.59 2.92 2.95
N TYR A 60 -3.29 2.35 1.97
CA TYR A 60 -3.27 2.83 0.58
C TYR A 60 -3.68 4.31 0.49
N ASP A 61 -4.82 4.66 1.11
CA ASP A 61 -5.33 6.03 1.10
C ASP A 61 -4.35 7.00 1.79
N ASP A 62 -3.75 6.59 2.91
CA ASP A 62 -2.73 7.38 3.60
C ASP A 62 -1.50 7.64 2.71
N ILE A 63 -1.01 6.61 2.02
CA ILE A 63 0.11 6.77 1.07
C ILE A 63 -0.30 7.70 -0.06
N LEU A 64 -1.49 7.50 -0.65
CA LEU A 64 -1.96 8.26 -1.80
C LEU A 64 -2.09 9.76 -1.48
N TYR A 65 -2.66 10.11 -0.32
CA TYR A 65 -3.01 11.50 0.01
C TYR A 65 -2.01 12.23 0.91
N ASN A 66 -1.22 11.52 1.72
CA ASN A 66 -0.27 12.15 2.64
C ASN A 66 1.18 12.11 2.14
N THR A 67 1.47 11.39 1.06
CA THR A 67 2.78 11.41 0.40
C THR A 67 2.74 12.42 -0.75
N PRO A 68 3.58 13.48 -0.74
CA PRO A 68 3.66 14.42 -1.84
C PRO A 68 4.05 13.69 -3.14
N ASP A 69 3.34 13.99 -4.23
CA ASP A 69 3.73 13.49 -5.55
C ASP A 69 5.01 14.21 -5.98
N ASP A 70 5.99 13.45 -6.47
CA ASP A 70 7.25 14.01 -6.99
C ASP A 70 7.05 14.78 -8.33
N ASP A 71 5.80 14.93 -8.81
CA ASP A 71 5.40 15.52 -10.09
C ASP A 71 4.98 17.02 -10.01
N GLU A 72 5.31 17.73 -8.93
CA GLU A 72 5.27 19.21 -8.91
C GLU A 72 6.69 19.81 -8.84
N ALA A 73 7.43 19.73 -9.95
CA ALA A 73 8.64 20.52 -10.20
C ALA A 73 8.74 20.98 -11.66
#